data_AF-A0A0X3RWZ0-F1
#
_entry.id   AF-A0A0X3RWZ0-F1
#
_cell.length_a   1.000
_cell.length_b   1.000
_cell.length_c   1.000
_cell.angle_alpha   90.00
_cell.angle_beta   90.00
_cell.angle_gamma   90.00
#
_symmetry.space_group_name_H-M   'P 1'
#
loop_
_entity.id
_entity.type
_entity.pdbx_description
1 polymer ?
#
loop_
_entity_poly.entity_id
_entity_poly.type
_entity_poly.pdbx_seq_one_letter_code
_entity_poly.pdbx_strand_id
1 'polypeptide(L)'
;MALDRNRFDDRQWRPALRAAGAATGRDYGMHALRHFYASVLLDAEESIKALSDYLGHHDPGFTLRTYTHLMPSSATRTRAAVDAVFGDERAADDGPETAQETS
;
A
#
# COMPACT_ATOMS: atom_id res chain seq x y z
N MET A 1 -17.38 18.49 16.17
CA MET A 1 -18.51 17.62 16.54
C MET A 1 -18.02 16.18 16.47
N ALA A 2 -17.76 15.54 17.61
CA ALA A 2 -17.24 14.17 17.62
C ALA A 2 -18.36 13.19 17.28
N LEU A 3 -18.16 12.36 16.26
CA LEU A 3 -19.07 11.26 15.94
C LEU A 3 -18.97 10.22 17.06
N ASP A 4 -20.08 10.02 17.78
CA ASP A 4 -20.19 8.96 18.78
C ASP A 4 -20.23 7.60 18.07
N ARG A 5 -19.21 6.79 18.33
CA ARG A 5 -18.99 5.48 17.70
C ARG A 5 -20.19 4.54 17.90
N ASN A 6 -20.76 4.48 19.11
CA ASN A 6 -21.86 3.56 19.40
C ASN A 6 -23.14 4.00 18.69
N ARG A 7 -23.43 5.29 18.69
CA ARG A 7 -24.61 5.85 18.04
C ARG A 7 -24.54 5.71 16.51
N PHE A 8 -23.37 5.88 15.91
CA PHE A 8 -23.18 5.67 14.48
C PHE A 8 -23.26 4.19 14.11
N ASP A 9 -22.63 3.32 14.89
CA ASP A 9 -22.65 1.87 14.68
C ASP A 9 -24.08 1.31 14.70
N ASP A 10 -24.88 1.70 15.70
CA ASP A 10 -26.26 1.24 15.84
C ASP A 10 -27.22 1.82 14.80
N ARG A 11 -27.12 3.12 14.49
CA ARG A 11 -28.13 3.82 13.67
C ARG A 11 -27.86 3.86 12.19
N GLN A 12 -26.60 3.77 11.77
CA GLN A 12 -26.20 3.95 10.37
C GLN A 12 -25.50 2.70 9.85
N TRP A 13 -24.55 2.15 10.60
CA TRP A 13 -23.68 1.08 10.11
C TRP A 13 -24.37 -0.29 10.06
N ARG A 14 -24.99 -0.76 11.16
CA ARG A 14 -25.69 -2.05 11.16
C ARG A 14 -26.86 -2.12 10.18
N PRO A 15 -27.69 -1.07 10.01
CA PRO A 15 -28.69 -1.04 8.95
C PRO A 15 -28.08 -1.12 7.55
N ALA A 16 -26.97 -0.42 7.29
CA ALA A 16 -26.27 -0.48 6.00
C ALA A 16 -25.72 -1.88 5.70
N LEU A 17 -25.11 -2.55 6.70
CA LEU A 17 -24.65 -3.94 6.55
C LEU A 17 -25.80 -4.90 6.22
N ARG A 18 -26.96 -4.76 6.88
CA ARG A 18 -28.15 -5.56 6.57
C ARG A 18 -28.66 -5.31 5.16
N ALA A 19 -28.71 -4.05 4.73
CA ALA A 19 -29.12 -3.69 3.39
C ALA A 19 -28.17 -4.24 2.30
N ALA A 20 -26.87 -4.31 2.60
CA ALA A 20 -25.86 -4.88 1.73
C ALA A 20 -25.78 -6.43 1.78
N GLY A 21 -26.57 -7.09 2.64
CA GLY A 21 -26.50 -8.55 2.85
C GLY A 21 -25.21 -9.01 3.54
N ALA A 22 -24.47 -8.11 4.18
CA ALA A 22 -23.22 -8.39 4.86
C ALA A 22 -23.46 -8.88 6.31
N ALA A 23 -22.54 -9.68 6.82
CA ALA A 23 -22.60 -10.15 8.20
C ALA A 23 -22.52 -8.98 9.20
N THR A 24 -23.35 -9.02 10.25
CA THR A 24 -23.47 -7.92 11.24
C THR A 24 -22.82 -8.27 12.58
N GLY A 25 -21.86 -9.19 12.60
CA GLY A 25 -21.12 -9.56 13.80
C GLY A 25 -20.27 -8.42 14.34
N ARG A 26 -19.84 -8.53 15.61
CA ARG A 26 -18.97 -7.52 16.25
C ARG A 26 -17.64 -7.33 15.50
N ASP A 27 -17.19 -8.37 14.80
CA ASP A 27 -16.01 -8.36 13.92
C ASP A 27 -16.19 -7.50 12.66
N TYR A 28 -17.44 -7.20 12.27
CA TYR A 28 -17.81 -6.37 11.13
C TYR A 28 -18.21 -4.94 11.51
N GLY A 29 -17.91 -4.52 12.75
CA GLY A 29 -18.08 -3.13 13.16
C GLY A 29 -17.24 -2.18 12.30
N MET A 30 -17.33 -0.87 12.53
CA MET A 30 -16.62 0.16 11.73
C MET A 30 -15.13 -0.10 11.42
N HIS A 31 -14.43 -0.90 12.24
CA HIS A 31 -13.05 -1.30 11.94
C HIS A 31 -12.93 -2.11 10.65
N ALA A 32 -13.92 -2.95 10.31
CA ALA A 32 -13.91 -3.70 9.06
C ALA A 32 -13.90 -2.79 7.82
N LEU A 33 -14.63 -1.67 7.86
CA LEU A 33 -14.59 -0.68 6.78
C LEU A 33 -13.21 -0.02 6.67
N ARG A 34 -12.61 0.32 7.81
CA ARG A 34 -11.25 0.88 7.85
C ARG A 34 -10.23 -0.12 7.29
N HIS A 35 -10.38 -1.41 7.62
CA HIS A 35 -9.55 -2.47 7.06
C HIS A 35 -9.74 -2.60 5.55
N PHE A 36 -11.00 -2.65 5.08
CA PHE A 36 -11.31 -2.73 3.65
C PHE A 36 -10.71 -1.55 2.86
N TYR A 37 -10.89 -0.32 3.36
CA TYR A 37 -10.35 0.87 2.72
C TYR A 37 -8.81 0.83 2.64
N ALA A 38 -8.15 0.43 3.72
CA ALA A 38 -6.69 0.26 3.72
C ALA A 38 -6.23 -0.82 2.73
N SER A 39 -6.93 -1.95 2.65
CA SER A 39 -6.62 -3.01 1.68
C SER A 39 -6.69 -2.52 0.24
N VAL A 40 -7.75 -1.81 -0.15
CA VAL A 40 -7.93 -1.32 -1.52
C VAL A 40 -6.82 -0.33 -1.90
N LEU A 41 -6.46 0.59 -0.99
CA LEU A 41 -5.43 1.59 -1.27
C LEU A 41 -4.04 0.96 -1.40
N LEU A 42 -3.69 0.02 -0.52
CA LEU A 42 -2.37 -0.62 -0.57
C LEU A 42 -2.22 -1.58 -1.74
N ASP A 43 -3.31 -2.22 -2.18
CA ASP A 43 -3.33 -3.01 -3.42
C ASP A 43 -3.11 -2.12 -4.66
N ALA A 44 -3.63 -0.89 -4.64
CA ALA A 44 -3.33 0.15 -5.63
C ALA A 44 -1.94 0.79 -5.45
N GLU A 45 -1.09 0.24 -4.57
CA GLU A 45 0.28 0.68 -4.28
C GLU A 45 0.40 2.10 -3.73
N GLU A 46 -0.66 2.60 -3.09
CA GLU A 46 -0.62 3.90 -2.43
C GLU A 46 0.41 3.94 -1.30
N SER A 47 0.90 5.15 -1.02
CA SER A 47 1.89 5.32 0.03
C SER A 47 1.28 5.14 1.43
N ILE A 48 2.01 4.45 2.32
CA ILE A 48 1.63 4.29 3.74
C ILE A 48 1.42 5.64 4.43
N LYS A 49 2.17 6.67 4.02
CA LYS A 49 2.00 8.03 4.53
C LYS A 49 0.64 8.61 4.14
N ALA A 50 0.28 8.56 2.87
CA ALA A 50 -1.02 9.04 2.39
C ALA A 50 -2.18 8.27 3.05
N LEU A 51 -2.07 6.94 3.17
CA LEU A 51 -3.03 6.13 3.90
C LEU A 51 -3.15 6.57 5.37
N SER A 52 -2.02 6.86 6.04
CA SER A 52 -2.02 7.36 7.41
C SER A 52 -2.80 8.68 7.55
N ASP A 53 -2.60 9.59 6.61
CA ASP A 53 -3.28 10.90 6.59
C ASP A 53 -4.79 10.73 6.37
N TYR A 54 -5.20 9.88 5.42
CA TYR A 54 -6.63 9.57 5.18
C TYR A 54 -7.32 8.91 6.37
N LEU A 55 -6.59 8.07 7.09
CA LEU A 55 -7.10 7.42 8.30
C LEU A 55 -7.07 8.33 9.54
N GLY A 56 -6.44 9.51 9.44
CA GLY A 56 -6.24 10.44 10.55
C GLY A 56 -5.26 9.90 11.60
N HIS A 57 -4.37 9.01 11.21
CA HIS A 57 -3.34 8.47 12.08
C HIS A 57 -2.17 9.46 12.16
N HIS A 58 -1.96 9.99 13.37
CA HIS A 58 -0.86 10.92 13.65
C HIS A 58 0.54 10.27 13.54
N ASP A 59 0.63 8.94 13.69
CA ASP A 59 1.86 8.18 13.54
C ASP A 59 1.76 7.24 12.32
N PRO A 60 2.44 7.52 11.20
CA PRO A 60 2.54 6.60 10.07
C PRO A 60 3.15 5.24 10.45
N GLY A 61 3.98 5.17 11.50
CA GLY A 61 4.51 3.92 12.03
C GLY A 61 3.40 3.01 12.60
N PHE A 62 2.35 3.59 13.18
CA PHE A 62 1.17 2.84 13.61
C PHE A 62 0.44 2.24 12.41
N THR A 63 0.18 3.04 11.38
CA THR A 63 -0.42 2.58 10.11
C THR A 63 0.39 1.46 9.48
N LEU A 64 1.71 1.61 9.41
CA LEU A 64 2.62 0.60 8.87
C LEU A 64 2.51 -0.71 9.65
N ARG A 65 2.64 -0.68 10.98
CA ARG A 65 2.55 -1.90 11.81
C ARG A 65 1.22 -2.62 11.64
N THR A 66 0.12 -1.88 11.49
CA THR A 66 -1.21 -2.46 11.32
C THR A 66 -1.39 -3.08 9.94
N TYR A 67 -0.88 -2.46 8.87
CA TYR A 67 -1.25 -2.82 7.49
C TYR A 67 -0.11 -3.38 6.62
N THR A 68 1.12 -3.51 7.15
CA THR A 68 2.28 -4.05 6.40
C THR A 68 2.00 -5.40 5.72
N HIS A 69 1.16 -6.24 6.33
CA HIS A 69 0.79 -7.56 5.81
C HIS A 69 -0.05 -7.51 4.51
N LEU A 70 -0.58 -6.34 4.15
CA LEU A 70 -1.34 -6.11 2.92
C LEU A 70 -0.45 -5.59 1.79
N MET A 71 0.79 -5.19 2.09
CA MET A 71 1.65 -4.60 1.06
C MET A 71 2.18 -5.67 0.11
N PRO A 72 2.01 -5.48 -1.22
CA PRO A 72 2.57 -6.39 -2.20
C PRO A 72 4.10 -6.40 -2.10
N SER A 73 4.70 -7.58 -2.31
CA SER A 73 6.16 -7.71 -2.28
C SER A 73 6.78 -6.87 -3.39
N SER A 74 7.65 -5.94 -3.02
CA SER A 74 8.25 -5.00 -3.98
C SER A 74 9.65 -5.43 -4.45
N ALA A 75 10.15 -6.60 -4.02
CA ALA A 75 11.55 -7.00 -4.21
C ALA A 75 12.02 -6.92 -5.67
N THR A 76 11.22 -7.43 -6.62
CA THR A 76 11.53 -7.40 -8.06
C THR A 76 11.56 -5.97 -8.60
N ARG A 77 10.60 -5.13 -8.21
CA ARG A 77 10.55 -3.72 -8.61
C ARG A 77 11.72 -2.93 -8.03
N THR A 78 12.03 -3.12 -6.76
CA THR A 78 13.15 -2.47 -6.09
C THR A 78 14.46 -2.81 -6.81
N ARG A 79 14.65 -4.08 -7.16
CA ARG A 79 15.82 -4.51 -7.93
C ARG A 79 15.86 -3.84 -9.30
N ALA A 80 14.76 -3.86 -10.05
CA ALA A 80 14.69 -3.22 -11.37
C ALA A 80 14.96 -1.70 -11.30
N ALA A 81 14.45 -1.01 -10.28
CA ALA A 81 14.68 0.42 -10.09
C ALA A 81 16.14 0.74 -9.77
N VAL A 82 16.79 -0.08 -8.95
CA VAL A 82 18.23 0.02 -8.68
C VAL A 82 19.04 -0.27 -9.93
N ASP A 83 18.73 -1.36 -10.64
CA ASP A 83 19.39 -1.75 -11.89
C ASP A 83 19.25 -0.66 -12.96
N ALA A 84 18.12 0.06 -13.03
CA ALA A 84 17.93 1.17 -13.96
C ALA A 84 18.85 2.37 -13.68
N VAL A 85 19.17 2.64 -12.41
CA VAL A 85 20.08 3.74 -12.04
C VAL A 85 21.54 3.39 -12.37
N PHE A 86 21.93 2.12 -12.22
CA PHE A 86 23.31 1.68 -12.40
C PHE A 86 23.60 1.00 -13.76
N GLY A 87 22.56 0.62 -14.51
CA GLY A 87 22.67 -0.08 -15.79
C GLY A 87 23.05 0.82 -16.97
N ASP A 88 22.79 2.12 -16.85
CA ASP A 88 23.11 3.12 -17.88
C ASP A 88 24.61 3.47 -17.90
N GLU A 89 25.34 3.24 -16.80
CA GLU A 89 26.78 3.52 -16.69
C GLU A 89 27.66 2.42 -17.34
N ARG A 90 27.15 1.19 -17.49
CA ARG A 90 27.92 0.06 -18.06
C ARG A 90 27.88 -0.02 -19.59
N ALA A 91 26.96 0.67 -20.26
CA ALA A 91 26.89 0.72 -21.72
C ALA A 91 27.80 1.80 -22.33
N ALA A 92 28.41 2.66 -21.51
CA ALA A 92 29.34 3.69 -21.97
C ALA A 92 30.82 3.26 -21.95
N ASP A 93 31.13 2.05 -21.48
CA ASP A 93 32.47 1.45 -21.48
C ASP A 93 32.56 0.31 -22.52
N ASP A 94 32.03 0.55 -23.72
CA ASP A 94 32.44 -0.20 -24.91
C ASP A 94 33.89 0.22 -25.23
N GLY A 95 34.84 -0.45 -24.56
CA GLY A 95 36.27 -0.27 -24.76
C GLY A 95 36.67 -0.47 -26.23
N PRO A 96 37.67 0.28 -26.74
CA PRO A 96 37.99 0.28 -28.16
C PRO A 96 38.49 -1.11 -28.59
N GLU A 97 37.88 -1.65 -29.63
CA GLU A 97 38.31 -2.84 -30.35
C GLU A 97 39.71 -2.58 -30.93
N THR A 98 40.76 -3.01 -30.23
CA THR A 98 42.09 -3.09 -30.83
C THR A 98 42.13 -4.25 -31.79
N ALA A 99 41.94 -3.92 -33.06
CA ALA A 99 42.26 -4.76 -34.20
C ALA A 99 43.70 -5.28 -34.08
N GLN A 100 43.87 -6.60 -34.04
CA GLN A 100 45.14 -7.24 -34.40
C GLN A 100 44.96 -7.77 -35.82
N GLU A 101 45.20 -6.88 -36.79
CA GLU A 101 45.42 -7.28 -38.18
C GLU A 101 46.72 -8.07 -38.30
N THR A 102 46.64 -9.03 -39.22
CA THR A 102 47.56 -10.10 -39.57
C THR A 102 48.87 -9.58 -40.18
N SER A 103 50.02 -10.14 -39.78
CA SER A 103 51.16 -10.53 -40.66
C SER A 103 52.28 -11.20 -39.87
#